data_AF-A0A7S2HF50-F1
#
_entry.id   AF-A0A7S2HF50-F1
#
_cell.length_a   1.000
_cell.length_b   1.000
_cell.length_c   1.000
_cell.angle_alpha   90.00
_cell.angle_beta   90.00
_cell.angle_gamma   90.00
#
_symmetry.space_group_name_H-M   'P 1'
#
loop_
_entity.id
_entity.type
_entity.pdbx_description
1 polymer ?
#
loop_
_entity_poly.entity_id
_entity_poly.type
_entity_poly.pdbx_seq_one_letter_code
_entity_poly.pdbx_strand_id
1 'polypeptide(L)'
;GVFGPTADLQQQMASQYITMFVLPNSATLHGSYWFNTIGRTSGDSNSGSFVTAEDFQKALWWYNGAIDAGVFAMPPLMSESSLLSHGSVAAAMLRGIFGGTPNAGRAATHRIGNVSAVPRILYVCGSEDSAILCNRPYATEGTPRFISPGSTYTYLEVQCGHSVLACSASAETAKVVAAVIRNIEGS
;
A
#
# COMPACT_ATOMS: atom_id res chain seq x y z
N GLY A 1 5.61 10.56 -1.21
CA GLY A 1 5.63 10.11 0.19
C GLY A 1 4.37 10.62 0.87
N VAL A 2 3.93 10.02 1.97
CA VAL A 2 2.65 10.38 2.60
C VAL A 2 2.71 11.57 3.56
N PHE A 3 3.90 12.03 3.96
CA PHE A 3 4.06 13.12 4.91
C PHE A 3 5.31 13.96 4.61
N GLY A 4 5.28 15.24 4.99
CA GLY A 4 6.38 16.19 4.87
C GLY A 4 6.27 17.16 3.69
N PRO A 5 7.26 18.07 3.51
CA PRO A 5 7.20 19.13 2.51
C PRO A 5 7.15 18.63 1.05
N THR A 6 7.66 17.43 0.81
CA THR A 6 7.65 16.77 -0.51
C THR A 6 6.61 15.65 -0.56
N ALA A 7 5.57 15.73 0.28
CA ALA A 7 4.50 14.74 0.25
C ALA A 7 3.77 14.79 -1.11
N ASP A 8 3.37 13.61 -1.56
CA ASP A 8 2.63 13.46 -2.79
C ASP A 8 1.13 13.47 -2.46
N LEU A 9 0.40 14.48 -2.96
CA LEU A 9 -1.01 14.66 -2.63
C LEU A 9 -1.88 13.46 -3.02
N GLN A 10 -1.71 12.87 -4.21
CA GLN A 10 -2.53 11.72 -4.56
C GLN A 10 -2.17 10.51 -3.72
N GLN A 11 -0.90 10.34 -3.35
CA GLN A 11 -0.53 9.27 -2.42
C GLN A 11 -1.18 9.47 -1.05
N GLN A 12 -1.26 10.71 -0.56
CA GLN A 12 -1.98 11.02 0.67
C GLN A 12 -3.47 10.69 0.58
N MET A 13 -4.11 10.98 -0.55
CA MET A 13 -5.52 10.65 -0.79
C MET A 13 -5.75 9.14 -0.95
N ALA A 14 -4.90 8.45 -1.72
CA ALA A 14 -4.99 7.01 -1.90
C ALA A 14 -4.74 6.28 -0.56
N SER A 15 -3.84 6.79 0.29
CA SER A 15 -3.48 6.19 1.58
C SER A 15 -4.48 6.44 2.71
N GLN A 16 -5.64 7.05 2.45
CA GLN A 16 -6.64 7.32 3.51
C GLN A 16 -7.12 6.04 4.21
N TYR A 17 -7.10 4.89 3.52
CA TYR A 17 -7.48 3.60 4.09
C TYR A 17 -6.61 3.20 5.29
N ILE A 18 -5.35 3.66 5.36
CA ILE A 18 -4.44 3.36 6.48
C ILE A 18 -5.05 3.88 7.79
N THR A 19 -5.71 5.04 7.76
CA THR A 19 -6.38 5.62 8.94
C THR A 19 -7.51 4.75 9.47
N MET A 20 -8.04 3.85 8.64
CA MET A 20 -9.13 2.94 8.97
C MET A 20 -8.60 1.56 9.36
N PHE A 21 -7.48 1.11 8.79
CA PHE A 21 -6.86 -0.18 9.10
C PHE A 21 -6.18 -0.22 10.46
N VAL A 22 -5.70 0.92 10.95
CA VAL A 22 -5.07 1.05 12.27
C VAL A 22 -6.08 1.09 13.44
N LEU A 23 -7.38 0.92 13.18
CA LEU A 23 -8.38 0.87 14.24
C LEU A 23 -8.36 -0.50 14.94
N PRO A 24 -8.63 -0.56 16.25
CA PRO A 24 -8.57 -1.83 16.99
C PRO A 24 -9.67 -2.83 16.58
N ASN A 25 -10.67 -2.37 15.82
CA ASN A 25 -11.83 -3.12 15.38
C ASN A 25 -12.17 -2.87 13.90
N SER A 26 -11.18 -2.52 13.08
CA SER A 26 -11.29 -2.27 11.63
C SER A 26 -12.14 -3.31 10.87
N ALA A 27 -12.03 -4.59 11.23
CA ALA A 27 -12.71 -5.69 10.57
C ALA A 27 -14.20 -5.80 10.91
N THR A 28 -14.66 -5.25 12.04
CA THR A 28 -16.05 -5.37 12.52
C THR A 28 -16.81 -4.04 12.47
N LEU A 29 -16.11 -2.91 12.27
CA LEU A 29 -16.73 -1.60 12.10
C LEU A 29 -17.66 -1.52 10.88
N HIS A 30 -18.70 -0.70 11.02
CA HIS A 30 -19.66 -0.34 9.95
C HIS A 30 -20.26 -1.57 9.23
N GLY A 31 -20.76 -2.54 10.00
CA GLY A 31 -21.32 -3.78 9.45
C GLY A 31 -20.24 -4.68 8.86
N SER A 32 -19.05 -4.69 9.47
CA SER A 32 -17.89 -5.45 9.01
C SER A 32 -17.47 -5.11 7.58
N TYR A 33 -17.51 -3.83 7.21
CA TYR A 33 -17.28 -3.38 5.82
C TYR A 33 -16.00 -3.98 5.24
N TRP A 34 -14.85 -3.78 5.89
CA TRP A 34 -13.57 -4.28 5.37
C TRP A 34 -13.50 -5.81 5.33
N PHE A 35 -14.02 -6.50 6.33
CA PHE A 35 -14.10 -7.95 6.26
C PHE A 35 -14.95 -8.40 5.07
N ASN A 36 -16.08 -7.74 4.82
CA ASN A 36 -16.98 -8.11 3.73
C ASN A 36 -16.47 -7.73 2.34
N THR A 37 -15.69 -6.66 2.21
CA THR A 37 -15.22 -6.18 0.90
C THR A 37 -13.85 -6.73 0.51
N ILE A 38 -12.95 -6.96 1.47
CA ILE A 38 -11.59 -7.43 1.22
C ILE A 38 -11.24 -8.69 1.99
N GLY A 39 -11.67 -8.86 3.25
CA GLY A 39 -11.29 -10.03 4.05
C GLY A 39 -11.83 -11.36 3.51
N ARG A 40 -13.14 -11.44 3.26
CA ARG A 40 -13.81 -12.64 2.73
C ARG A 40 -13.54 -12.88 1.24
N THR A 41 -12.98 -11.91 0.55
CA THR A 41 -12.70 -11.92 -0.90
C THR A 41 -11.20 -11.91 -1.21
N SER A 42 -10.32 -11.95 -0.21
CA SER A 42 -8.87 -11.81 -0.41
C SER A 42 -8.19 -13.06 -0.98
N GLY A 43 -8.86 -14.21 -0.95
CA GLY A 43 -8.28 -15.46 -1.44
C GLY A 43 -8.09 -15.48 -2.96
N ASP A 44 -7.15 -16.32 -3.40
CA ASP A 44 -6.87 -16.61 -4.80
C ASP A 44 -6.69 -18.12 -5.02
N SER A 45 -6.17 -18.55 -6.18
CA SER A 45 -5.94 -19.97 -6.46
C SER A 45 -4.89 -20.62 -5.54
N ASN A 46 -4.08 -19.82 -4.84
CA ASN A 46 -2.95 -20.26 -4.02
C ASN A 46 -3.16 -19.96 -2.53
N SER A 47 -4.23 -19.26 -2.15
CA SER A 47 -4.52 -18.82 -0.78
C SER A 47 -6.03 -18.72 -0.51
N GLY A 48 -6.46 -19.09 0.70
CA GLY A 48 -7.86 -18.94 1.10
C GLY A 48 -8.20 -17.51 1.53
N SER A 49 -9.48 -17.15 1.43
CA SER A 49 -10.01 -15.94 2.07
C SER A 49 -10.09 -16.08 3.60
N PHE A 50 -10.15 -14.97 4.32
CA PHE A 50 -10.43 -15.00 5.76
C PHE A 50 -11.86 -15.51 6.02
N VAL A 51 -12.00 -16.45 6.94
CA VAL A 51 -13.29 -17.07 7.30
C VAL A 51 -14.09 -16.16 8.25
N THR A 52 -13.40 -15.44 9.14
CA THR A 52 -14.02 -14.59 10.16
C THR A 52 -13.43 -13.19 10.15
N ALA A 53 -14.22 -12.21 10.61
CA ALA A 53 -13.73 -10.84 10.81
C ALA A 53 -12.63 -10.78 11.87
N GLU A 54 -12.64 -11.68 12.85
CA GLU A 54 -11.58 -11.77 13.86
C GLU A 54 -10.24 -12.17 13.24
N ASP A 55 -10.24 -13.18 12.37
CA ASP A 55 -9.01 -13.62 11.69
C ASP A 55 -8.51 -12.55 10.72
N PHE A 56 -9.42 -11.84 10.06
CA PHE A 56 -9.05 -10.69 9.24
C PHE A 56 -8.47 -9.54 10.07
N GLN A 57 -9.02 -9.25 11.26
CA GLN A 57 -8.46 -8.25 12.18
C GLN A 57 -7.03 -8.61 12.58
N LYS A 58 -6.72 -9.90 12.76
CA LYS A 58 -5.35 -10.35 13.07
C LYS A 58 -4.35 -9.97 11.97
N ALA A 59 -4.76 -10.02 10.70
CA ALA A 59 -3.92 -9.55 9.60
C ALA A 59 -3.75 -8.01 9.61
N LEU A 60 -4.80 -7.27 9.97
CA LEU A 60 -4.73 -5.81 10.08
C LEU A 60 -3.84 -5.31 11.23
N TRP A 61 -3.62 -6.13 12.28
CA TRP A 61 -2.75 -5.76 13.39
C TRP A 61 -1.31 -5.43 12.99
N TRP A 62 -0.85 -5.87 11.82
CA TRP A 62 0.43 -5.42 11.28
C TRP A 62 0.51 -3.88 11.17
N TYR A 63 -0.56 -3.21 10.74
CA TYR A 63 -0.61 -1.74 10.65
C TYR A 63 -0.49 -1.09 12.03
N ASN A 64 -1.18 -1.63 13.03
CA ASN A 64 -1.06 -1.16 14.41
C ASN A 64 0.36 -1.34 14.94
N GLY A 65 0.94 -2.53 14.79
CA GLY A 65 2.30 -2.81 15.24
C GLY A 65 3.32 -1.90 14.57
N ALA A 66 3.19 -1.64 13.26
CA ALA A 66 4.09 -0.75 12.53
C ALA A 66 3.96 0.71 12.98
N ILE A 67 2.77 1.13 13.37
CA ILE A 67 2.50 2.45 13.93
C ILE A 67 3.06 2.60 15.35
N ASP A 68 2.84 1.59 16.20
CA ASP A 68 3.31 1.59 17.59
C ASP A 68 4.84 1.50 17.65
N ALA A 69 5.45 0.74 16.73
CA ALA A 69 6.90 0.73 16.52
C ALA A 69 7.43 2.03 15.90
N GLY A 70 6.55 2.95 15.50
CA GLY A 70 6.90 4.27 14.97
C GLY A 70 7.61 4.27 13.63
N VAL A 71 7.57 3.15 12.89
CA VAL A 71 8.21 2.99 11.58
C VAL A 71 7.32 3.44 10.42
N PHE A 72 6.05 3.74 10.69
CA PHE A 72 5.11 4.26 9.71
C PHE A 72 4.87 5.77 9.87
N ALA A 73 4.96 6.51 8.76
CA ALA A 73 4.37 7.83 8.67
C ALA A 73 2.88 7.70 8.35
N MET A 74 2.07 8.62 8.85
CA MET A 74 0.64 8.69 8.54
C MET A 74 0.35 9.88 7.64
N PRO A 75 -0.46 9.71 6.57
CA PRO A 75 -0.95 10.83 5.80
C PRO A 75 -1.83 11.74 6.68
N PRO A 76 -2.04 13.00 6.27
CA PRO A 76 -3.10 13.82 6.86
C PRO A 76 -4.44 13.12 6.73
N LEU A 77 -5.24 13.16 7.79
CA LEU A 77 -6.63 12.74 7.71
C LEU A 77 -7.40 13.84 6.98
N MET A 78 -7.91 13.53 5.79
CA MET A 78 -8.65 14.48 4.98
C MET A 78 -10.16 14.34 5.20
N SER A 79 -10.89 15.45 5.09
CA SER A 79 -12.35 15.41 5.10
C SER A 79 -12.89 14.78 3.81
N GLU A 80 -14.11 14.27 3.85
CA GLU A 80 -14.82 13.78 2.67
C GLU A 80 -14.92 14.86 1.58
N SER A 81 -15.29 16.08 1.95
CA SER A 81 -15.39 17.22 1.02
C SER A 81 -14.07 17.54 0.33
N SER A 82 -12.95 17.47 1.06
CA SER A 82 -11.60 17.68 0.52
C SER A 82 -11.22 16.57 -0.46
N LEU A 83 -11.57 15.32 -0.17
CA LEU A 83 -11.29 14.20 -1.07
C LEU A 83 -12.12 14.30 -2.36
N LEU A 84 -13.41 14.67 -2.25
CA LEU A 84 -14.28 14.90 -3.42
C LEU A 84 -13.79 16.05 -4.29
N SER A 85 -13.38 17.17 -3.71
CA SER A 85 -12.92 18.33 -4.48
C SER A 85 -11.65 18.04 -5.29
N HIS A 86 -10.88 17.03 -4.88
CA HIS A 86 -9.68 16.57 -5.58
C HIS A 86 -9.92 15.32 -6.45
N GLY A 87 -11.18 14.90 -6.63
CA GLY A 87 -11.55 13.78 -7.49
C GLY A 87 -11.32 12.38 -6.90
N SER A 88 -10.95 12.27 -5.61
CA SER A 88 -10.70 11.00 -4.95
C SER A 88 -12.00 10.39 -4.39
N VAL A 89 -12.91 10.01 -5.29
CA VAL A 89 -14.27 9.56 -4.95
C VAL A 89 -14.27 8.33 -4.04
N ALA A 90 -13.44 7.33 -4.32
CA ALA A 90 -13.37 6.11 -3.51
C ALA A 90 -12.90 6.41 -2.07
N ALA A 91 -11.85 7.23 -1.92
CA ALA A 91 -11.36 7.64 -0.60
C ALA A 91 -12.39 8.51 0.14
N ALA A 92 -13.11 9.38 -0.58
CA ALA A 92 -14.18 10.18 -0.01
C ALA A 92 -15.32 9.32 0.54
N MET A 93 -15.78 8.33 -0.23
CA MET A 93 -16.82 7.38 0.20
C MET A 93 -16.39 6.64 1.48
N LEU A 94 -15.16 6.12 1.50
CA LEU A 94 -14.62 5.47 2.70
C LEU A 94 -14.56 6.43 3.89
N ARG A 95 -14.17 7.69 3.66
CA ARG A 95 -14.17 8.72 4.71
C ARG A 95 -15.59 9.01 5.22
N GLY A 96 -16.60 9.05 4.36
CA GLY A 96 -18.00 9.20 4.75
C GLY A 96 -18.50 8.05 5.63
N ILE A 97 -18.07 6.81 5.35
CA ILE A 97 -18.43 5.62 6.14
C ILE A 97 -17.73 5.63 7.50
N PHE A 98 -16.40 5.80 7.50
CA PHE A 98 -15.58 5.63 8.70
C PHE A 98 -15.44 6.90 9.54
N GLY A 99 -15.83 8.06 9.00
CA GLY A 99 -15.72 9.35 9.68
C GLY A 99 -14.28 9.72 10.04
N GLY A 100 -14.11 10.48 11.11
CA GLY A 100 -12.80 10.95 11.59
C GLY A 100 -12.64 12.46 11.49
N THR A 101 -11.83 13.01 12.39
CA THR A 101 -11.58 14.47 12.44
C THR A 101 -10.31 14.79 11.66
N PRO A 102 -10.37 15.70 10.66
CA PRO A 102 -9.20 16.07 9.88
C PRO A 102 -8.01 16.47 10.76
N ASN A 103 -6.81 16.07 10.34
CA ASN A 103 -5.58 16.38 11.05
C ASN A 103 -4.38 16.36 10.09
N ALA A 104 -3.24 16.86 10.54
CA ALA A 104 -2.05 17.02 9.72
C ALA A 104 -1.32 15.70 9.38
N GLY A 105 -1.71 14.57 9.97
CA GLY A 105 -0.94 13.34 9.90
C GLY A 105 0.28 13.39 10.81
N ARG A 106 1.24 12.48 10.61
CA ARG A 106 2.48 12.47 11.39
C ARG A 106 3.63 11.80 10.66
N ALA A 107 4.85 12.24 10.92
CA ALA A 107 6.06 11.54 10.51
C ALA A 107 6.23 10.22 11.28
N ALA A 108 6.95 9.28 10.68
CA ALA A 108 7.53 8.16 11.42
C ALA A 108 8.50 8.68 12.48
N THR A 109 8.46 8.13 13.69
CA THR A 109 9.41 8.48 14.76
C THR A 109 10.71 7.69 14.66
N HIS A 110 10.67 6.52 14.00
CA HIS A 110 11.82 5.68 13.72
C HIS A 110 12.00 5.55 12.21
N ARG A 111 13.12 6.06 11.70
CA ARG A 111 13.46 5.91 10.28
C ARG A 111 14.09 4.54 10.05
N ILE A 112 13.56 3.79 9.10
CA ILE A 112 14.23 2.61 8.55
C ILE A 112 15.42 3.12 7.72
N GLY A 113 16.61 2.61 8.01
CA GLY A 113 17.84 2.97 7.29
C GLY A 113 17.90 2.37 5.89
N ASN A 114 19.06 2.48 5.25
CA ASN A 114 19.27 1.95 3.91
C ASN A 114 19.22 0.41 3.89
N VAL A 115 18.75 -0.15 2.78
CA VAL A 115 18.81 -1.58 2.49
C VAL A 115 20.21 -1.90 1.97
N SER A 116 20.98 -2.64 2.75
CA SER A 116 22.39 -2.95 2.45
C SER A 116 22.71 -4.45 2.33
N ALA A 117 21.87 -5.32 2.88
CA ALA A 117 22.12 -6.76 2.92
C ALA A 117 21.57 -7.52 1.69
N VAL A 118 20.82 -6.87 0.81
CA VAL A 118 20.15 -7.52 -0.33
C VAL A 118 20.91 -7.18 -1.61
N PRO A 119 21.56 -8.15 -2.29
CA PRO A 119 22.36 -7.86 -3.47
C PRO A 119 21.56 -7.36 -4.68
N ARG A 120 20.33 -7.87 -4.86
CA ARG A 120 19.47 -7.51 -6.00
C ARG A 120 18.03 -7.29 -5.56
N ILE A 121 17.49 -6.13 -5.91
CA ILE A 121 16.16 -5.69 -5.51
C ILE A 121 15.34 -5.50 -6.79
N LEU A 122 14.24 -6.23 -6.90
CA LEU A 122 13.23 -6.03 -7.91
C LEU A 122 12.03 -5.31 -7.26
N TYR A 123 11.68 -4.14 -7.78
CA TYR A 123 10.48 -3.41 -7.43
C TYR A 123 9.51 -3.45 -8.61
N VAL A 124 8.40 -4.17 -8.45
CA VAL A 124 7.36 -4.33 -9.48
C VAL A 124 6.19 -3.43 -9.15
N CYS A 125 5.70 -2.70 -10.14
CA CYS A 125 4.53 -1.84 -10.01
C CYS A 125 3.54 -2.06 -11.14
N GLY A 126 2.25 -2.06 -10.80
CA GLY A 126 1.18 -1.94 -11.78
C GLY A 126 0.98 -0.47 -12.18
N SER A 127 0.99 -0.16 -13.47
CA SER A 127 0.78 1.20 -13.98
C SER A 127 -0.60 1.78 -13.62
N GLU A 128 -1.56 0.91 -13.28
CA GLU A 128 -2.93 1.24 -12.89
C GLU A 128 -3.20 1.01 -11.40
N ASP A 129 -2.16 0.81 -10.58
CA ASP A 129 -2.31 0.67 -9.13
C ASP A 129 -2.83 1.98 -8.51
N SER A 130 -4.13 1.99 -8.20
CA SER A 130 -4.82 3.12 -7.57
C SER A 130 -4.76 3.13 -6.05
N ALA A 131 -4.24 2.07 -5.42
CA ALA A 131 -4.21 1.93 -3.97
C ALA A 131 -2.92 2.53 -3.38
N ILE A 132 -1.78 2.19 -3.99
CA ILE A 132 -0.46 2.65 -3.53
C ILE A 132 0.06 3.76 -4.43
N LEU A 133 -0.24 3.72 -5.74
CA LEU A 133 0.34 4.60 -6.76
C LEU A 133 1.87 4.42 -6.88
N CYS A 134 2.32 3.16 -6.92
CA CYS A 134 3.73 2.78 -6.89
C CYS A 134 4.57 3.24 -8.10
N ASN A 135 3.95 3.83 -9.13
CA ASN A 135 4.61 4.35 -10.33
C ASN A 135 4.95 5.84 -10.22
N ARG A 136 4.67 6.46 -9.07
CA ARG A 136 4.91 7.89 -8.86
C ARG A 136 6.33 8.19 -8.38
N PRO A 137 6.82 9.44 -8.51
CA PRO A 137 8.21 9.79 -8.24
C PRO A 137 8.74 9.38 -6.85
N TYR A 138 7.88 9.36 -5.83
CA TYR A 138 8.31 8.91 -4.50
C TYR A 138 8.78 7.45 -4.49
N ALA A 139 8.25 6.61 -5.37
CA ALA A 139 8.59 5.21 -5.50
C ALA A 139 9.68 5.00 -6.55
N THR A 140 9.55 5.60 -7.73
CA THR A 140 10.47 5.39 -8.86
C THR A 140 11.80 6.12 -8.70
N GLU A 141 11.81 7.29 -8.06
CA GLU A 141 13.03 8.07 -7.81
C GLU A 141 13.42 8.10 -6.34
N GLY A 142 12.45 7.95 -5.43
CA GLY A 142 12.68 7.99 -3.98
C GLY A 142 13.22 6.67 -3.43
N THR A 143 12.59 5.54 -3.75
CA THR A 143 13.00 4.21 -3.26
C THR A 143 14.45 3.85 -3.62
N PRO A 144 14.95 4.05 -4.86
CA PRO A 144 16.33 3.72 -5.21
C PRO A 144 17.38 4.41 -4.32
N ARG A 145 17.06 5.57 -3.74
CA ARG A 145 18.01 6.35 -2.89
C ARG A 145 18.30 5.67 -1.56
N PHE A 146 17.49 4.71 -1.15
CA PHE A 146 17.69 3.93 0.07
C PHE A 146 18.43 2.61 -0.17
N ILE A 147 18.84 2.35 -1.42
CA ILE A 147 19.56 1.13 -1.79
C ILE A 147 21.07 1.42 -1.74
N SER A 148 21.83 0.49 -1.14
CA SER A 148 23.26 0.68 -0.98
C SER A 148 24.01 0.57 -2.32
N PRO A 149 25.15 1.29 -2.51
CA PRO A 149 25.90 1.30 -3.77
C PRO A 149 26.41 -0.05 -4.29
N GLY A 150 26.39 -1.11 -3.48
CA GLY A 150 26.76 -2.48 -3.87
C GLY A 150 25.58 -3.37 -4.27
N SER A 151 24.36 -2.84 -4.24
CA SER A 151 23.14 -3.56 -4.60
C SER A 151 22.60 -3.06 -5.94
N THR A 152 21.98 -3.95 -6.71
CA THR A 152 21.24 -3.55 -7.91
C THR A 152 19.78 -3.30 -7.56
N TYR A 153 19.21 -2.25 -8.16
CA TYR A 153 17.79 -1.94 -8.08
C TYR A 153 17.20 -1.97 -9.49
N THR A 154 16.19 -2.83 -9.69
CA THR A 154 15.46 -2.95 -10.95
C THR A 154 14.01 -2.54 -10.71
N TYR A 155 13.55 -1.56 -11.47
CA TYR A 155 12.14 -1.20 -11.54
C TYR A 155 11.47 -1.90 -12.73
N LEU A 156 10.34 -2.54 -12.49
CA LEU A 156 9.48 -3.10 -13.54
C LEU A 156 8.08 -2.53 -13.40
N GLU A 157 7.63 -1.81 -14.41
CA GLU A 157 6.23 -1.42 -14.54
C GLU A 157 5.50 -2.37 -15.51
N VAL A 158 4.30 -2.79 -15.14
CA VAL A 158 3.41 -3.65 -15.94
C VAL A 158 2.02 -3.05 -16.07
N GLN A 159 1.30 -3.36 -17.15
CA GLN A 159 -0.06 -2.85 -17.41
C GLN A 159 -1.09 -3.59 -16.55
N CYS A 160 -1.11 -3.26 -15.26
CA CYS A 160 -1.86 -3.97 -14.24
C CYS A 160 -2.25 -3.03 -13.09
N GLY A 161 -3.25 -3.44 -12.31
CA GLY A 161 -3.58 -2.81 -11.04
C GLY A 161 -2.65 -3.26 -9.91
N HIS A 162 -3.16 -3.19 -8.68
CA HIS A 162 -2.39 -3.54 -7.46
C HIS A 162 -1.95 -5.02 -7.42
N SER A 163 -2.76 -5.93 -7.98
CA SER A 163 -2.51 -7.38 -7.98
C SER A 163 -1.62 -7.82 -9.15
N VAL A 164 -0.34 -7.44 -9.14
CA VAL A 164 0.61 -7.68 -10.24
C VAL A 164 0.90 -9.16 -10.54
N LEU A 165 0.53 -10.08 -9.65
CA LEU A 165 0.61 -11.53 -9.85
C LEU A 165 -0.69 -12.14 -10.39
N ALA A 166 -1.75 -11.35 -10.54
CA ALA A 166 -3.07 -11.76 -10.98
C ALA A 166 -3.68 -10.71 -11.93
N CYS A 167 -2.89 -10.25 -12.89
CA CYS A 167 -3.34 -9.28 -13.89
C CYS A 167 -4.43 -9.87 -14.78
N SER A 168 -5.35 -9.02 -15.23
CA SER A 168 -6.40 -9.41 -16.20
C SER A 168 -5.78 -9.91 -17.51
N ALA A 169 -4.68 -9.30 -17.94
CA ALA A 169 -3.84 -9.76 -19.03
C ALA A 169 -2.77 -10.74 -18.50
N SER A 170 -2.91 -12.03 -18.82
CA SER A 170 -1.95 -13.07 -18.41
C SER A 170 -0.52 -12.82 -18.88
N ALA A 171 -0.34 -12.10 -20.00
CA ALA A 171 0.96 -11.69 -20.50
C ALA A 171 1.69 -10.74 -19.53
N GLU A 172 0.97 -9.86 -18.82
CA GLU A 172 1.58 -8.97 -17.82
C GLU A 172 2.03 -9.75 -16.59
N THR A 173 1.20 -10.69 -16.09
CA THR A 173 1.60 -11.62 -15.03
C THR A 173 2.86 -12.41 -15.42
N ALA A 174 2.94 -12.88 -16.67
CA ALA A 174 4.11 -13.61 -17.16
C ALA A 174 5.39 -12.76 -17.15
N LYS A 175 5.30 -11.45 -17.46
CA LYS A 175 6.45 -10.53 -17.34
C LYS A 175 6.94 -10.42 -15.90
N VAL A 176 6.02 -10.31 -14.94
CA VAL A 176 6.34 -10.23 -13.51
C VAL A 176 7.04 -11.50 -13.04
N VAL A 177 6.45 -12.67 -13.33
CA VAL A 177 7.05 -13.98 -12.95
C VAL A 177 8.43 -14.15 -13.57
N ALA A 178 8.61 -13.82 -14.85
CA ALA A 178 9.90 -13.91 -15.51
C ALA A 178 10.94 -12.97 -14.90
N ALA A 179 10.54 -11.76 -14.48
CA ALA A 179 11.43 -10.82 -13.80
C ALA A 179 11.83 -11.30 -12.40
N VAL A 180 10.90 -11.89 -11.65
CA VAL A 180 11.19 -12.52 -10.35
C VAL A 180 12.22 -13.63 -10.50
N ILE A 181 12.02 -14.54 -11.45
CA ILE A 181 12.97 -15.64 -11.72
C ILE A 181 14.36 -15.10 -12.06
N ARG A 182 14.45 -14.13 -12.99
CA ARG A 182 15.72 -13.47 -13.33
C ARG A 182 16.35 -12.72 -12.15
N ASN A 183 15.56 -12.19 -11.23
CA ASN A 183 16.07 -11.52 -10.02
C ASN A 183 16.49 -12.50 -8.91
N ILE A 184 16.17 -13.80 -9.04
CA ILE A 184 16.61 -14.86 -8.12
C ILE A 184 17.82 -15.61 -8.67
N GLU A 185 17.77 -16.08 -9.91
CA GLU A 185 18.88 -16.69 -10.64
C GLU A 185 19.85 -15.58 -11.04
N GLY A 186 21.13 -15.54 -10.68
CA GLY A 186 22.02 -14.46 -11.17
C GLY A 186 22.10 -14.45 -12.70
N SER A 187 21.41 -13.54 -13.42
CA SER A 187 21.60 -13.35 -14.86
C SER A 187 22.91 -12.62 -15.14
#